data_AF-A0A6P8HGW9-F1
#
_entry.id   AF-A0A6P8HGW9-F1
#
_cell.length_a   1.000
_cell.length_b   1.000
_cell.length_c   1.000
_cell.angle_alpha   90.00
_cell.angle_beta   90.00
_cell.angle_gamma   90.00
#
_symmetry.space_group_name_H-M   'P 1'
#
loop_
_entity.id
_entity.type
_entity.pdbx_description
1 polymer ?
#
loop_
_entity_poly.entity_id
_entity_poly.type
_entity_poly.pdbx_seq_one_letter_code
_entity_poly.pdbx_strand_id
1 'polypeptide(L)'
;MGSLILTGFHLYLVFCIVNARFQFKEAKPCDSTKCLPPKCRCSNNFDPPGGLQRKDTPQIIIITFDDDINTENYKQYLEAFDGLKNPNGCPGVGTFFICHNYTNYFLAETMYSKGHELADHTVTHQEPTDYWIHGSYEMWKNEINGEREILHRFAGVGLDAVQGFRAPFLAVAENLYKTLYLNNFTYDLSWTTGKYYKPPMYPYTLDYKSIQDCNIGQCPVNSYPGLWVVPNIDIMNADGTVCNSMMDGCAPTANGSQWYDILVRNFDYHYDTNRAPFGMHAHSAWFSQATGHMDAMKKFLHYASSKDGVWILTVSQVIQWMKAPKNIQDAKKFAPWGCPTRPAPRCSQPNDCHYTEPQDFYMKTCTECPPHFPSPTDPDGN
;
A
#
# COMPACT_ATOMS: atom_id res chain seq x y z
N MET A 1 37.69 14.88 -54.64
CA MET A 1 37.65 14.92 -53.17
C MET A 1 36.26 14.46 -52.77
N GLY A 2 36.10 13.20 -52.37
CA GLY A 2 34.78 12.64 -52.10
C GLY A 2 34.87 11.38 -51.25
N SER A 3 34.08 11.40 -50.18
CA SER A 3 33.61 10.28 -49.35
C SER A 3 34.59 9.55 -48.43
N LEU A 4 34.69 10.06 -47.20
CA LEU A 4 34.63 9.23 -46.00
C LEU A 4 33.37 9.63 -45.22
N ILE A 5 32.93 8.75 -44.30
CA ILE A 5 31.80 8.85 -43.36
C ILE A 5 30.56 8.06 -43.82
N LEU A 6 30.62 6.74 -43.65
CA LEU A 6 29.42 5.90 -43.49
C LEU A 6 29.74 4.56 -42.79
N THR A 7 30.35 4.61 -41.60
CA THR A 7 30.57 3.41 -40.76
C THR A 7 30.37 3.68 -39.27
N GLY A 8 29.52 4.65 -38.90
CA GLY A 8 29.23 5.00 -37.49
C GLY A 8 27.84 4.60 -36.97
N PHE A 9 26.85 4.41 -37.86
CA PHE A 9 25.45 4.32 -37.44
C PHE A 9 24.97 2.90 -37.11
N HIS A 10 25.61 1.85 -37.62
CA HIS A 10 25.18 0.47 -37.35
C HIS A 10 25.70 -0.11 -36.03
N LEU A 11 26.78 0.42 -35.45
CA LEU A 11 27.27 -0.06 -34.15
C LEU A 11 26.44 0.46 -32.97
N TYR A 12 25.88 1.68 -33.08
CA TYR A 12 25.07 2.28 -32.01
C TYR A 12 23.69 1.64 -31.86
N LEU A 13 23.06 1.23 -32.97
CA LEU A 13 21.76 0.54 -32.92
C LEU A 13 21.86 -0.87 -32.30
N VAL A 14 22.97 -1.57 -32.53
CA VAL A 14 23.19 -2.90 -31.95
C VAL A 14 23.46 -2.80 -30.43
N PHE A 15 24.09 -1.73 -29.94
CA PHE A 15 24.32 -1.53 -28.50
C PHE A 15 23.03 -1.18 -27.72
N CYS A 16 22.08 -0.48 -28.34
CA CYS A 16 20.80 -0.17 -27.69
C CYS A 16 19.84 -1.38 -27.64
N ILE A 17 19.87 -2.27 -28.65
CA ILE A 17 18.99 -3.44 -28.69
C ILE A 17 19.48 -4.57 -27.75
N VAL A 18 20.77 -4.64 -27.47
CA VAL A 18 21.32 -5.66 -26.54
C VAL A 18 21.07 -5.29 -25.07
N ASN A 19 20.83 -4.02 -24.72
CA ASN A 19 20.62 -3.60 -23.32
C ASN A 19 19.22 -3.88 -22.75
N ALA A 20 18.20 -4.12 -23.58
CA ALA A 20 16.85 -4.36 -23.08
C ALA A 20 16.64 -5.78 -22.51
N ARG A 21 17.51 -6.74 -22.86
CA ARG A 21 17.43 -8.14 -22.36
C ARG A 21 18.16 -8.37 -21.04
N PHE A 22 18.87 -7.37 -20.50
CA PHE A 22 19.73 -7.54 -19.30
C PHE A 22 19.21 -6.89 -18.01
N GLN A 23 18.03 -6.26 -18.00
CA GLN A 23 17.61 -5.44 -16.87
C GLN A 23 17.07 -6.23 -15.66
N PHE A 24 16.45 -7.40 -15.88
CA PHE A 24 15.86 -8.21 -14.81
C PHE A 24 16.50 -9.59 -14.78
N LYS A 25 16.94 -10.01 -13.59
CA LYS A 25 17.57 -11.31 -13.35
C LYS A 25 16.69 -12.10 -12.39
N GLU A 26 16.60 -13.41 -12.60
CA GLU A 26 15.94 -14.29 -11.64
C GLU A 26 16.55 -14.10 -10.24
N ALA A 27 15.69 -13.99 -9.25
CA ALA A 27 16.09 -13.77 -7.88
C ALA A 27 16.75 -15.04 -7.31
N LYS A 28 17.92 -14.87 -6.71
CA LYS A 28 18.65 -15.96 -6.05
C LYS A 28 18.14 -16.18 -4.63
N PRO A 29 18.35 -17.35 -4.02
CA PRO A 29 18.14 -17.53 -2.58
C PRO A 29 18.86 -16.44 -1.78
N CYS A 30 18.25 -15.98 -0.67
CA CYS A 30 18.81 -14.86 0.08
C CYS A 30 20.17 -15.16 0.67
N ASP A 31 21.13 -14.25 0.44
CA ASP A 31 22.41 -14.21 1.14
C ASP A 31 22.32 -13.15 2.24
N SER A 32 22.07 -13.59 3.48
CA SER A 32 21.90 -12.70 4.64
C SER A 32 23.16 -11.91 4.99
N THR A 33 24.33 -12.30 4.49
CA THR A 33 25.58 -11.54 4.70
C THR A 33 25.68 -10.32 3.78
N LYS A 34 24.93 -10.32 2.68
CA LYS A 34 24.89 -9.23 1.69
C LYS A 34 23.59 -8.42 1.76
N CYS A 35 22.49 -9.06 2.14
CA CYS A 35 21.20 -8.41 2.29
C CYS A 35 21.11 -7.68 3.63
N LEU A 36 21.57 -6.43 3.67
CA LEU A 36 21.69 -5.65 4.89
C LEU A 36 20.81 -4.38 4.87
N PRO A 37 20.28 -3.95 6.03
CA PRO A 37 19.57 -2.67 6.14
C PRO A 37 20.51 -1.49 5.85
N PRO A 38 19.97 -0.34 5.38
CA PRO A 38 18.56 -0.04 5.16
C PRO A 38 18.02 -0.54 3.81
N LYS A 39 18.87 -1.13 2.95
CA LYS A 39 18.53 -1.34 1.53
C LYS A 39 17.87 -2.69 1.25
N CYS A 40 18.18 -3.71 2.04
CA CYS A 40 17.75 -5.06 1.78
C CYS A 40 17.30 -5.77 3.05
N ARG A 41 16.25 -6.60 2.94
CA ARG A 41 15.86 -7.54 3.98
C ARG A 41 15.30 -8.82 3.37
N CYS A 42 15.80 -9.97 3.80
CA CYS A 42 15.31 -11.27 3.33
C CYS A 42 13.90 -11.57 3.88
N SER A 43 13.05 -12.19 3.06
CA SER A 43 11.70 -12.65 3.46
C SER A 43 11.72 -13.75 4.52
N ASN A 44 12.82 -14.50 4.65
CA ASN A 44 12.96 -15.55 5.67
C ASN A 44 13.45 -15.03 7.03
N ASN A 45 13.64 -13.72 7.19
CA ASN A 45 13.98 -13.11 8.46
C ASN A 45 12.70 -12.66 9.19
N PHE A 46 12.29 -13.46 10.18
CA PHE A 46 11.12 -13.19 11.02
C PHE A 46 11.45 -12.43 12.31
N ASP A 47 12.74 -12.14 12.55
CA ASP A 47 13.17 -11.46 13.77
C ASP A 47 12.92 -9.95 13.68
N PRO A 48 12.64 -9.27 14.80
CA PRO A 48 12.52 -7.83 14.82
C PRO A 48 13.70 -7.12 14.13
N PRO A 49 13.44 -6.16 13.20
CA PRO A 49 14.47 -5.39 12.54
C PRO A 49 15.46 -4.72 13.50
N GLY A 50 16.72 -4.65 13.10
CA GLY A 50 17.78 -4.01 13.89
C GLY A 50 18.29 -4.83 15.07
N GLY A 51 17.90 -6.11 15.18
CA GLY A 51 18.29 -6.98 16.30
C GLY A 51 17.61 -6.60 17.61
N LEU A 52 16.47 -5.91 17.53
CA LEU A 52 15.69 -5.53 18.71
C LEU A 52 15.14 -6.79 19.39
N GLN A 53 15.10 -6.74 20.73
CA GLN A 53 14.33 -7.73 21.48
C GLN A 53 12.84 -7.42 21.32
N ARG A 54 12.00 -8.45 21.32
CA ARG A 54 10.53 -8.32 21.19
C ARG A 54 9.96 -7.23 22.11
N LYS A 55 10.32 -7.26 23.39
CA LYS A 55 9.83 -6.30 24.40
C LYS A 55 10.19 -4.84 24.11
N ASP A 56 11.26 -4.60 23.36
CA ASP A 56 11.77 -3.26 23.03
C ASP A 56 11.33 -2.82 21.63
N THR A 57 10.65 -3.69 20.88
CA THR A 57 10.18 -3.45 19.51
C THR A 57 8.80 -2.80 19.55
N PRO A 58 8.55 -1.65 18.88
CA PRO A 58 7.19 -1.12 18.76
C PRO A 58 6.25 -2.11 18.08
N GLN A 59 5.02 -2.27 18.59
CA GLN A 59 3.98 -2.94 17.81
C GLN A 59 3.32 -1.91 16.90
N ILE A 60 3.27 -2.20 15.61
CA ILE A 60 2.64 -1.32 14.63
C ILE A 60 1.30 -1.93 14.18
N ILE A 61 0.28 -1.10 14.09
CA ILE A 61 -1.00 -1.38 13.46
C ILE A 61 -1.05 -0.57 12.16
N ILE A 62 -1.32 -1.24 11.05
CA ILE A 62 -1.51 -0.65 9.73
C ILE A 62 -3.00 -0.73 9.42
N ILE A 63 -3.65 0.42 9.29
CA ILE A 63 -5.06 0.49 8.89
C ILE A 63 -5.10 0.97 7.45
N THR A 64 -5.74 0.21 6.56
CA THR A 64 -5.88 0.58 5.15
C THR A 64 -7.31 0.47 4.66
N PHE A 65 -7.67 1.39 3.77
CA PHE A 65 -8.90 1.33 3.01
C PHE A 65 -8.61 1.34 1.52
N ASP A 66 -9.30 0.49 0.78
CA ASP A 66 -9.14 0.34 -0.67
C ASP A 66 -10.35 0.97 -1.38
N ASP A 67 -10.20 1.20 -2.68
CA ASP A 67 -11.16 1.79 -3.63
C ASP A 67 -11.36 3.31 -3.50
N ASP A 68 -12.50 3.79 -3.98
CA ASP A 68 -12.80 5.21 -4.14
C ASP A 68 -13.01 5.93 -2.80
N ILE A 69 -12.70 7.23 -2.77
CA ILE A 69 -13.12 8.10 -1.66
C ILE A 69 -14.30 8.95 -2.14
N ASN A 70 -15.45 8.78 -1.50
CA ASN A 70 -16.66 9.53 -1.79
C ASN A 70 -17.27 10.13 -0.51
N THR A 71 -18.39 10.85 -0.65
CA THR A 71 -19.02 11.57 0.47
C THR A 71 -19.52 10.65 1.58
N GLU A 72 -19.85 9.41 1.27
CA GLU A 72 -20.38 8.45 2.25
C GLU A 72 -19.25 7.82 3.06
N ASN A 73 -18.28 7.20 2.38
CA ASN A 73 -17.18 6.52 3.08
C ASN A 73 -16.23 7.51 3.77
N TYR A 74 -16.09 8.74 3.28
CA TYR A 74 -15.31 9.78 3.96
C TYR A 74 -15.75 10.02 5.40
N LYS A 75 -17.06 9.98 5.70
CA LYS A 75 -17.57 10.13 7.07
C LYS A 75 -17.14 8.96 7.95
N GLN A 76 -17.20 7.75 7.42
CA GLN A 76 -16.76 6.54 8.11
C GLN A 76 -15.26 6.62 8.42
N TYR A 77 -14.45 7.08 7.48
CA TYR A 77 -13.01 7.25 7.68
C TYR A 77 -12.70 8.28 8.76
N LEU A 78 -13.38 9.44 8.76
CA LEU A 78 -13.22 10.42 9.83
C LEU A 78 -13.57 9.84 11.21
N GLU A 79 -14.65 9.07 11.31
CA GLU A 79 -15.05 8.43 12.55
C GLU A 79 -14.05 7.36 12.99
N ALA A 80 -13.52 6.55 12.06
CA ALA A 80 -12.59 5.46 12.35
C ALA A 80 -11.27 5.96 12.95
N PHE A 81 -10.80 7.16 12.55
CA PHE A 81 -9.56 7.76 13.04
C PHE A 81 -9.76 8.81 14.14
N ASP A 82 -11.00 9.11 14.53
CA ASP A 82 -11.29 10.16 15.50
C ASP A 82 -10.65 9.87 16.87
N GLY A 83 -10.01 10.89 17.44
CA GLY A 83 -9.38 10.82 18.77
C GLY A 83 -8.15 9.91 18.90
N LEU A 84 -7.75 9.16 17.87
CA LEU A 84 -6.60 8.26 17.94
C LEU A 84 -5.28 9.04 18.08
N LYS A 85 -4.44 8.63 19.03
CA LYS A 85 -3.13 9.24 19.27
C LYS A 85 -2.05 8.19 19.46
N ASN A 86 -0.93 8.42 18.80
CA ASN A 86 0.30 7.67 18.98
C ASN A 86 1.06 8.11 20.25
N PRO A 87 2.03 7.31 20.74
CA PRO A 87 2.81 7.62 21.95
C PRO A 87 3.60 8.93 21.94
N ASN A 88 3.85 9.52 20.76
CA ASN A 88 4.46 10.85 20.62
C ASN A 88 3.44 12.01 20.60
N GLY A 89 2.15 11.72 20.77
CA GLY A 89 1.07 12.70 20.74
C GLY A 89 0.51 13.01 19.34
N CYS A 90 1.10 12.47 18.28
CA CYS A 90 0.60 12.65 16.91
C CYS A 90 -0.67 11.82 16.67
N PRO A 91 -1.54 12.24 15.74
CA PRO A 91 -2.71 11.44 15.36
C PRO A 91 -2.33 10.04 14.88
N GLY A 92 -3.19 9.06 15.14
CA GLY A 92 -3.16 7.79 14.42
C GLY A 92 -3.61 7.99 12.98
N VAL A 93 -2.89 7.43 12.02
CA VAL A 93 -3.15 7.62 10.58
C VAL A 93 -3.15 6.30 9.84
N GLY A 94 -4.01 6.18 8.82
CA GLY A 94 -4.03 5.07 7.87
C GLY A 94 -3.50 5.41 6.48
N THR A 95 -3.61 4.41 5.60
CA THR A 95 -3.24 4.46 4.17
C THR A 95 -4.46 4.17 3.30
N PHE A 96 -4.72 4.99 2.30
CA PHE A 96 -5.84 4.82 1.37
C PHE A 96 -5.27 4.41 0.00
N PHE A 97 -5.59 3.19 -0.45
CA PHE A 97 -5.27 2.73 -1.80
C PHE A 97 -6.43 3.12 -2.71
N ILE A 98 -6.23 4.18 -3.50
CA ILE A 98 -7.31 4.85 -4.24
C ILE A 98 -7.31 4.38 -5.70
N CYS A 99 -8.50 4.05 -6.21
CA CYS A 99 -8.75 3.91 -7.64
C CYS A 99 -9.48 5.13 -8.19
N HIS A 100 -9.34 5.40 -9.49
CA HIS A 100 -9.82 6.64 -10.09
C HIS A 100 -11.34 6.77 -10.06
N ASN A 101 -12.02 5.71 -10.51
CA ASN A 101 -13.44 5.74 -10.77
C ASN A 101 -14.22 6.12 -9.51
N TYR A 102 -15.10 7.12 -9.63
CA TYR A 102 -15.95 7.66 -8.56
C TYR A 102 -15.24 8.38 -7.39
N THR A 103 -13.92 8.54 -7.46
CA THR A 103 -13.17 9.27 -6.42
C THR A 103 -13.47 10.78 -6.45
N ASN A 104 -13.82 11.30 -5.28
CA ASN A 104 -13.85 12.71 -4.96
C ASN A 104 -12.46 13.16 -4.49
N TYR A 105 -11.69 13.71 -5.42
CA TYR A 105 -10.32 14.14 -5.16
C TYR A 105 -10.18 15.30 -4.18
N PHE A 106 -11.22 16.12 -3.98
CA PHE A 106 -11.21 17.10 -2.89
C PHE A 106 -11.21 16.43 -1.51
N LEU A 107 -11.97 15.34 -1.35
CA LEU A 107 -11.96 14.56 -0.11
C LEU A 107 -10.66 13.77 0.04
N ALA A 108 -10.12 13.22 -1.05
CA ALA A 108 -8.80 12.59 -1.04
C ALA A 108 -7.70 13.57 -0.59
N GLU A 109 -7.66 14.77 -1.18
CA GLU A 109 -6.77 15.87 -0.79
C GLU A 109 -6.96 16.26 0.68
N THR A 110 -8.21 16.25 1.16
CA THR A 110 -8.52 16.50 2.58
C THR A 110 -7.97 15.40 3.48
N MET A 111 -8.10 14.12 3.12
CA MET A 111 -7.50 13.02 3.88
C MET A 111 -5.96 13.11 3.88
N TYR A 112 -5.37 13.46 2.73
CA TYR A 112 -3.93 13.73 2.65
C TYR A 112 -3.53 14.87 3.60
N SER A 113 -4.25 15.99 3.63
CA SER A 113 -3.95 17.12 4.53
C SER A 113 -4.00 16.75 6.02
N LYS A 114 -4.79 15.75 6.40
CA LYS A 114 -4.92 15.22 7.76
C LYS A 114 -3.79 14.27 8.18
N GLY A 115 -2.85 14.00 7.27
CA GLY A 115 -1.67 13.16 7.52
C GLY A 115 -1.76 11.73 6.98
N HIS A 116 -2.90 11.33 6.41
CA HIS A 116 -3.09 10.00 5.85
C HIS A 116 -2.28 9.79 4.58
N GLU A 117 -1.78 8.59 4.36
CA GLU A 117 -1.12 8.26 3.09
C GLU A 117 -2.15 8.00 2.00
N LEU A 118 -1.94 8.56 0.81
CA LEU A 118 -2.65 8.15 -0.40
C LEU A 118 -1.69 7.31 -1.24
N ALA A 119 -2.14 6.14 -1.65
CA ALA A 119 -1.40 5.15 -2.40
C ALA A 119 -2.23 4.70 -3.60
N ASP A 120 -1.56 4.07 -4.55
CA ASP A 120 -2.12 3.72 -5.85
C ASP A 120 -2.91 2.41 -5.80
N HIS A 121 -4.11 2.41 -6.38
CA HIS A 121 -4.95 1.22 -6.59
C HIS A 121 -5.45 1.10 -8.05
N THR A 122 -4.64 1.55 -9.01
CA THR A 122 -4.93 1.60 -10.46
C THR A 122 -6.02 2.59 -10.85
N VAL A 123 -6.07 2.97 -12.13
CA VAL A 123 -7.10 3.90 -12.61
C VAL A 123 -8.44 3.17 -12.66
N THR A 124 -8.49 2.03 -13.33
CA THR A 124 -9.79 1.45 -13.73
C THR A 124 -10.40 0.52 -12.70
N HIS A 125 -9.59 -0.13 -11.86
CA HIS A 125 -10.02 -1.27 -11.05
C HIS A 125 -10.83 -2.31 -11.88
N GLN A 126 -10.42 -2.54 -13.13
CA GLN A 126 -11.06 -3.40 -14.12
C GLN A 126 -11.36 -4.82 -13.63
N GLU A 127 -12.58 -5.30 -13.92
CA GLU A 127 -12.95 -6.70 -13.79
C GLU A 127 -12.79 -7.47 -15.13
N PRO A 128 -12.60 -8.81 -15.09
CA PRO A 128 -12.42 -9.68 -13.92
C PRO A 128 -10.96 -9.76 -13.46
N THR A 129 -10.70 -10.47 -12.35
CA THR A 129 -9.35 -10.70 -11.78
C THR A 129 -8.30 -11.16 -12.81
N ASP A 130 -8.70 -11.97 -13.81
CA ASP A 130 -7.82 -12.48 -14.86
C ASP A 130 -7.18 -11.37 -15.72
N TYR A 131 -7.83 -10.20 -15.84
CA TYR A 131 -7.27 -9.01 -16.51
C TYR A 131 -5.91 -8.62 -15.91
N TRP A 132 -5.81 -8.66 -14.58
CA TRP A 132 -4.61 -8.30 -13.84
C TRP A 132 -3.54 -9.38 -13.88
N ILE A 133 -3.93 -10.64 -13.65
CA ILE A 133 -3.02 -11.79 -13.62
C ILE A 133 -2.28 -11.95 -14.96
N HIS A 134 -2.99 -11.73 -16.07
CA HIS A 134 -2.44 -11.86 -17.43
C HIS A 134 -2.07 -10.51 -18.07
N GLY A 135 -2.07 -9.46 -17.26
CA GLY A 135 -1.75 -8.11 -17.66
C GLY A 135 -0.40 -7.96 -18.34
N SER A 136 -0.38 -7.26 -19.48
CA SER A 136 0.88 -6.87 -20.13
C SER A 136 1.62 -5.83 -19.28
N TYR A 137 2.94 -5.69 -19.50
CA TYR A 137 3.70 -4.62 -18.86
C TYR A 137 3.15 -3.22 -19.18
N GLU A 138 2.73 -3.00 -20.43
CA GLU A 138 2.18 -1.71 -20.86
C GLU A 138 0.85 -1.41 -20.17
N MET A 139 -0.03 -2.41 -20.03
CA MET A 139 -1.27 -2.28 -19.25
C MET A 139 -0.96 -1.89 -17.80
N TRP A 140 -0.14 -2.67 -17.10
CA TRP A 140 0.23 -2.37 -15.71
C TRP A 140 0.89 -1.00 -15.58
N LYS A 141 1.76 -0.63 -16.53
CA LYS A 141 2.40 0.68 -16.54
C LYS A 141 1.38 1.81 -16.68
N ASN A 142 0.42 1.70 -17.58
CA ASN A 142 -0.57 2.74 -17.82
C ASN A 142 -1.53 2.87 -16.63
N GLU A 143 -1.97 1.75 -16.06
CA GLU A 143 -2.82 1.74 -14.86
C GLU A 143 -2.14 2.36 -13.64
N ILE A 144 -0.89 1.96 -13.35
CA ILE A 144 -0.18 2.41 -12.14
C ILE A 144 0.40 3.81 -12.32
N ASN A 145 1.03 4.12 -13.45
CA ASN A 145 1.55 5.47 -13.63
C ASN A 145 0.41 6.48 -13.85
N GLY A 146 -0.68 6.04 -14.45
CA GLY A 146 -1.87 6.85 -14.64
C GLY A 146 -2.47 7.27 -13.32
N GLU A 147 -2.73 6.33 -12.40
CA GLU A 147 -3.34 6.66 -11.10
C GLU A 147 -2.41 7.53 -10.24
N ARG A 148 -1.11 7.25 -10.23
CA ARG A 148 -0.15 8.15 -9.58
C ARG A 148 -0.20 9.58 -10.11
N GLU A 149 -0.32 9.77 -11.42
CA GLU A 149 -0.41 11.10 -12.04
C GLU A 149 -1.76 11.77 -11.72
N ILE A 150 -2.85 11.01 -11.73
CA ILE A 150 -4.19 11.47 -11.37
C ILE A 150 -4.22 11.93 -9.90
N LEU A 151 -3.70 11.14 -8.96
CA LEU A 151 -3.56 11.53 -7.54
C LEU A 151 -2.71 12.80 -7.39
N HIS A 152 -1.61 12.90 -8.14
CA HIS A 152 -0.75 14.07 -8.12
C HIS A 152 -1.51 15.34 -8.52
N ARG A 153 -2.22 15.28 -9.66
CA ARG A 153 -2.90 16.44 -10.24
C ARG A 153 -4.15 16.82 -9.49
N PHE A 154 -5.01 15.85 -9.23
CA PHE A 154 -6.38 16.09 -8.79
C PHE A 154 -6.51 16.07 -7.26
N ALA A 155 -5.65 15.32 -6.54
CA ALA A 155 -5.61 15.29 -5.07
C ALA A 155 -4.51 16.20 -4.46
N GLY A 156 -3.69 16.88 -5.28
CA GLY A 156 -2.66 17.81 -4.80
C GLY A 156 -1.51 17.14 -4.05
N VAL A 157 -1.33 15.83 -4.22
CA VAL A 157 -0.25 15.06 -3.60
C VAL A 157 1.01 15.23 -4.43
N GLY A 158 2.19 15.35 -3.81
CA GLY A 158 3.44 15.35 -4.58
C GLY A 158 3.64 13.99 -5.28
N LEU A 159 4.13 13.99 -6.52
CA LEU A 159 4.33 12.74 -7.28
C LEU A 159 5.18 11.70 -6.50
N ASP A 160 6.26 12.16 -5.86
CA ASP A 160 7.15 11.31 -5.03
C ASP A 160 6.54 10.91 -3.67
N ALA A 161 5.39 11.48 -3.29
CA ALA A 161 4.66 11.12 -2.08
C ALA A 161 3.68 9.94 -2.31
N VAL A 162 3.35 9.62 -3.56
CA VAL A 162 2.62 8.39 -3.92
C VAL A 162 3.63 7.26 -4.07
N GLN A 163 3.92 6.60 -2.94
CA GLN A 163 5.02 5.62 -2.83
C GLN A 163 4.55 4.17 -2.84
N GLY A 164 3.28 3.97 -2.52
CA GLY A 164 2.67 2.66 -2.31
C GLY A 164 1.77 2.21 -3.43
N PHE A 165 1.64 0.90 -3.55
CA PHE A 165 0.71 0.27 -4.47
C PHE A 165 0.01 -0.93 -3.83
N ARG A 166 -1.25 -1.13 -4.22
CA ARG A 166 -1.98 -2.39 -4.01
C ARG A 166 -2.72 -2.78 -5.29
N ALA A 167 -2.65 -4.05 -5.68
CA ALA A 167 -3.31 -4.58 -6.87
C ALA A 167 -4.80 -4.78 -6.62
N PRO A 168 -5.67 -4.41 -7.57
CA PRO A 168 -7.07 -4.82 -7.57
C PRO A 168 -7.21 -6.32 -7.35
N PHE A 169 -8.15 -6.70 -6.47
CA PHE A 169 -8.41 -8.09 -6.07
C PHE A 169 -7.19 -8.84 -5.51
N LEU A 170 -6.15 -8.11 -5.09
CA LEU A 170 -4.86 -8.66 -4.64
C LEU A 170 -4.17 -9.54 -5.70
N ALA A 171 -4.49 -9.31 -6.97
CA ALA A 171 -4.03 -10.12 -8.09
C ALA A 171 -2.62 -9.72 -8.54
N VAL A 172 -1.61 -10.38 -7.97
CA VAL A 172 -0.20 -10.04 -8.29
C VAL A 172 0.26 -10.65 -9.62
N ALA A 173 1.21 -9.98 -10.27
CA ALA A 173 1.82 -10.44 -11.52
C ALA A 173 3.30 -10.02 -11.59
N GLU A 174 4.14 -10.75 -12.33
CA GLU A 174 5.53 -10.36 -12.57
C GLU A 174 5.64 -8.94 -13.18
N ASN A 175 4.76 -8.63 -14.14
CA ASN A 175 4.72 -7.33 -14.81
C ASN A 175 4.33 -6.19 -13.87
N LEU A 176 3.53 -6.46 -12.83
CA LEU A 176 3.23 -5.49 -11.78
C LEU A 176 4.53 -5.05 -11.08
N TYR A 177 5.30 -5.98 -10.54
CA TYR A 177 6.54 -5.65 -9.80
C TYR A 177 7.58 -4.99 -10.71
N LYS A 178 7.64 -5.40 -11.97
CA LYS A 178 8.45 -4.72 -13.00
C LYS A 178 8.04 -3.26 -13.17
N THR A 179 6.76 -2.97 -13.22
CA THR A 179 6.24 -1.60 -13.31
C THR A 179 6.57 -0.80 -12.05
N LEU A 180 6.32 -1.34 -10.86
CA LEU A 180 6.63 -0.65 -9.60
C LEU A 180 8.10 -0.27 -9.51
N TYR A 181 8.99 -1.23 -9.80
CA TYR A 181 10.43 -1.03 -9.74
C TYR A 181 10.92 0.03 -10.74
N LEU A 182 10.50 -0.06 -12.01
CA LEU A 182 10.93 0.89 -13.05
C LEU A 182 10.43 2.31 -12.82
N ASN A 183 9.36 2.47 -12.05
CA ASN A 183 8.73 3.75 -11.78
C ASN A 183 9.00 4.27 -10.36
N ASN A 184 9.97 3.70 -9.63
CA ASN A 184 10.39 4.14 -8.29
C ASN A 184 9.30 4.09 -7.21
N PHE A 185 8.34 3.16 -7.32
CA PHE A 185 7.49 2.84 -6.18
C PHE A 185 8.33 2.21 -5.07
N THR A 186 7.96 2.48 -3.82
CA THR A 186 8.72 2.00 -2.65
C THR A 186 8.24 0.64 -2.18
N TYR A 187 6.94 0.38 -2.23
CA TYR A 187 6.38 -0.85 -1.70
C TYR A 187 5.13 -1.34 -2.44
N ASP A 188 4.92 -2.66 -2.35
CA ASP A 188 3.69 -3.38 -2.66
C ASP A 188 3.04 -3.88 -1.37
N LEU A 189 1.70 -3.80 -1.26
CA LEU A 189 0.91 -4.46 -0.23
C LEU A 189 -0.24 -5.26 -0.87
N SER A 190 0.08 -6.07 -1.87
CA SER A 190 -0.91 -6.92 -2.55
C SER A 190 -0.74 -8.39 -2.18
N TRP A 191 0.51 -8.81 -1.94
CA TRP A 191 0.85 -10.21 -1.82
C TRP A 191 0.40 -10.81 -0.48
N THR A 192 -0.63 -11.67 -0.55
CA THR A 192 -1.21 -12.34 0.61
C THR A 192 -0.38 -13.52 1.12
N THR A 193 -0.53 -13.87 2.40
CA THR A 193 0.06 -15.09 2.98
C THR A 193 -0.84 -15.70 4.04
N GLY A 194 -1.31 -16.92 3.75
CA GLY A 194 -1.97 -17.79 4.73
C GLY A 194 -1.00 -18.78 5.38
N LYS A 195 0.24 -18.90 4.85
CA LYS A 195 1.25 -19.83 5.35
C LYS A 195 2.20 -19.21 6.38
N TYR A 196 2.58 -17.94 6.21
CA TYR A 196 3.62 -17.28 7.01
C TYR A 196 3.03 -16.32 8.05
N TYR A 197 2.00 -16.81 8.74
CA TYR A 197 1.34 -16.13 9.84
C TYR A 197 1.82 -16.60 11.22
N LYS A 198 2.62 -17.68 11.33
CA LYS A 198 3.14 -18.23 12.60
C LYS A 198 4.65 -18.56 12.58
N PRO A 199 5.55 -17.68 13.07
CA PRO A 199 5.27 -16.29 13.44
C PRO A 199 4.91 -15.44 12.21
N PRO A 200 4.26 -14.28 12.37
CA PRO A 200 3.89 -13.44 11.24
C PRO A 200 5.11 -12.85 10.55
N MET A 201 5.09 -12.78 9.22
CA MET A 201 6.20 -12.27 8.42
C MET A 201 6.38 -10.74 8.58
N TYR A 202 7.63 -10.28 8.60
CA TYR A 202 7.93 -8.85 8.50
C TYR A 202 8.01 -8.40 7.03
N PRO A 203 7.83 -7.10 6.73
CA PRO A 203 8.18 -6.56 5.42
C PRO A 203 9.60 -6.94 5.00
N TYR A 204 9.79 -7.17 3.70
CA TYR A 204 11.06 -7.60 3.12
C TYR A 204 11.26 -6.96 1.75
N THR A 205 12.44 -7.11 1.16
CA THR A 205 12.73 -6.58 -0.18
C THR A 205 12.88 -7.69 -1.21
N LEU A 206 12.60 -7.34 -2.47
CA LEU A 206 12.71 -8.25 -3.61
C LEU A 206 14.12 -8.31 -4.21
N ASP A 207 15.16 -7.94 -3.47
CA ASP A 207 16.55 -8.18 -3.88
C ASP A 207 16.84 -9.66 -4.11
N TYR A 208 16.20 -10.53 -3.31
CA TYR A 208 16.37 -11.98 -3.33
C TYR A 208 15.01 -12.69 -3.43
N LYS A 209 15.08 -13.98 -3.75
CA LYS A 209 13.90 -14.84 -3.92
C LYS A 209 13.13 -14.90 -2.60
N SER A 210 11.84 -14.52 -2.67
CA SER A 210 10.94 -14.63 -1.53
C SER A 210 10.64 -16.09 -1.20
N ILE A 211 10.41 -16.35 0.09
CA ILE A 211 9.86 -17.62 0.57
C ILE A 211 8.34 -17.58 0.68
N GLN A 212 7.72 -16.42 0.54
CA GLN A 212 6.27 -16.24 0.69
C GLN A 212 5.51 -17.14 -0.31
N ASP A 213 4.43 -17.74 0.18
CA ASP A 213 3.47 -18.52 -0.61
C ASP A 213 2.80 -17.65 -1.65
N CYS A 214 2.44 -18.23 -2.80
CA CYS A 214 1.81 -17.50 -3.88
C CYS A 214 0.35 -17.93 -4.03
N ASN A 215 -0.55 -17.20 -3.37
CA ASN A 215 -1.96 -17.61 -3.27
C ASN A 215 -2.82 -17.11 -4.43
N ILE A 216 -2.56 -15.89 -4.92
CA ILE A 216 -3.36 -15.23 -5.95
C ILE A 216 -2.42 -14.72 -7.04
N GLY A 217 -2.69 -15.05 -8.30
CA GLY A 217 -1.91 -14.56 -9.45
C GLY A 217 -0.54 -15.23 -9.63
N GLN A 218 0.43 -14.46 -10.11
CA GLN A 218 1.78 -14.90 -10.46
C GLN A 218 2.83 -14.06 -9.73
N CYS A 219 3.32 -14.59 -8.62
CA CYS A 219 4.28 -13.91 -7.77
C CYS A 219 5.66 -13.74 -8.43
N PRO A 220 6.42 -12.69 -8.05
CA PRO A 220 7.61 -12.29 -8.76
C PRO A 220 8.74 -13.32 -8.59
N VAL A 221 9.37 -13.68 -9.70
CA VAL A 221 10.55 -14.55 -9.76
C VAL A 221 11.83 -13.77 -10.01
N ASN A 222 11.75 -12.55 -10.54
CA ASN A 222 12.94 -11.70 -10.73
C ASN A 222 13.29 -10.90 -9.48
N SER A 223 14.54 -10.44 -9.46
CA SER A 223 15.07 -9.54 -8.44
C SER A 223 14.71 -8.09 -8.78
N TYR A 224 14.13 -7.40 -7.79
CA TYR A 224 13.79 -5.98 -7.80
C TYR A 224 14.44 -5.29 -6.57
N PRO A 225 15.75 -5.00 -6.61
CA PRO A 225 16.50 -4.53 -5.45
C PRO A 225 15.92 -3.27 -4.79
N GLY A 226 15.62 -3.33 -3.50
CA GLY A 226 15.07 -2.22 -2.73
C GLY A 226 13.57 -1.97 -2.88
N LEU A 227 12.85 -2.71 -3.75
CA LEU A 227 11.38 -2.71 -3.76
C LEU A 227 10.89 -3.57 -2.59
N TRP A 228 10.05 -2.98 -1.73
CA TRP A 228 9.54 -3.65 -0.55
C TRP A 228 8.23 -4.40 -0.85
N VAL A 229 8.07 -5.56 -0.22
CA VAL A 229 6.78 -6.22 -0.03
C VAL A 229 6.42 -6.07 1.44
N VAL A 230 5.22 -5.55 1.68
CA VAL A 230 4.56 -5.59 2.99
C VAL A 230 3.56 -6.75 2.91
N PRO A 231 3.84 -7.90 3.54
CA PRO A 231 2.99 -9.08 3.42
C PRO A 231 1.57 -8.79 3.92
N ASN A 232 0.56 -9.13 3.12
CA ASN A 232 -0.82 -9.07 3.55
C ASN A 232 -1.19 -10.38 4.27
N ILE A 233 -0.99 -10.41 5.59
CA ILE A 233 -1.10 -11.63 6.39
C ILE A 233 -2.57 -11.95 6.66
N ASP A 234 -2.99 -13.19 6.38
CA ASP A 234 -4.36 -13.62 6.61
C ASP A 234 -4.75 -13.54 8.09
N ILE A 235 -5.98 -13.10 8.35
CA ILE A 235 -6.57 -13.02 9.69
C ILE A 235 -6.81 -14.44 10.22
N MET A 236 -6.50 -14.65 11.49
CA MET A 236 -6.75 -15.91 12.18
C MET A 236 -8.15 -15.97 12.80
N ASN A 237 -8.79 -17.11 12.59
CA ASN A 237 -10.01 -17.53 13.29
C ASN A 237 -9.71 -17.96 14.74
N ALA A 238 -10.78 -18.15 15.51
CA ALA A 238 -10.68 -18.59 16.91
C ALA A 238 -10.06 -19.99 17.09
N ASP A 239 -10.21 -20.87 16.09
CA ASP A 239 -9.63 -22.21 16.07
C ASP A 239 -8.16 -22.24 15.60
N GLY A 240 -7.59 -21.07 15.28
CA GLY A 240 -6.22 -20.90 14.83
C GLY A 240 -5.98 -21.18 13.34
N THR A 241 -7.02 -21.49 12.57
CA THR A 241 -7.01 -21.44 11.10
C THR A 241 -6.99 -20.00 10.60
N VAL A 242 -6.70 -19.79 9.32
CA VAL A 242 -6.79 -18.47 8.67
C VAL A 242 -8.00 -18.42 7.74
N CYS A 243 -8.55 -17.22 7.56
CA CYS A 243 -9.73 -16.97 6.73
C CYS A 243 -9.40 -16.23 5.43
N ASN A 244 -8.99 -14.96 5.53
CA ASN A 244 -8.70 -14.06 4.42
C ASN A 244 -7.78 -12.92 4.91
N SER A 245 -7.07 -12.28 3.99
CA SER A 245 -6.20 -11.13 4.24
C SER A 245 -6.97 -9.79 4.34
N MET A 246 -8.15 -9.71 3.74
CA MET A 246 -9.07 -8.57 3.89
C MET A 246 -10.13 -8.88 4.96
N MET A 247 -10.44 -7.89 5.79
CA MET A 247 -11.42 -8.03 6.87
C MET A 247 -12.81 -8.37 6.32
N ASP A 248 -13.27 -7.67 5.30
CA ASP A 248 -14.56 -7.96 4.65
C ASP A 248 -14.64 -9.32 3.96
N GLY A 249 -13.51 -9.95 3.65
CA GLY A 249 -13.44 -11.33 3.15
C GLY A 249 -13.39 -12.39 4.26
N CYS A 250 -13.08 -12.00 5.49
CA CYS A 250 -12.94 -12.90 6.63
C CYS A 250 -14.16 -12.78 7.56
N ALA A 251 -15.06 -13.76 7.56
CA ALA A 251 -16.28 -13.75 8.40
C ALA A 251 -17.31 -12.63 8.05
N PRO A 252 -17.87 -12.62 6.83
CA PRO A 252 -18.78 -11.58 6.34
C PRO A 252 -20.12 -11.48 7.12
N THR A 253 -20.45 -12.46 7.96
CA THR A 253 -21.67 -12.48 8.79
C THR A 253 -21.40 -12.21 10.27
N ALA A 254 -20.14 -12.02 10.67
CA ALA A 254 -19.79 -11.70 12.05
C ALA A 254 -20.28 -10.30 12.42
N ASN A 255 -20.84 -10.14 13.63
CA ASN A 255 -21.23 -8.83 14.15
C ASN A 255 -20.08 -8.11 14.87
N GLY A 256 -20.31 -6.88 15.33
CA GLY A 256 -19.31 -6.08 16.03
C GLY A 256 -18.65 -6.76 17.24
N SER A 257 -19.40 -7.50 18.07
CA SER A 257 -18.79 -8.20 19.22
C SER A 257 -17.81 -9.29 18.77
N GLN A 258 -18.18 -10.05 17.73
CA GLN A 258 -17.31 -11.08 17.16
C GLN A 258 -16.09 -10.46 16.50
N TRP A 259 -16.26 -9.34 15.79
CA TRP A 259 -15.16 -8.61 15.18
C TRP A 259 -14.19 -8.01 16.19
N TYR A 260 -14.69 -7.49 17.32
CA TYR A 260 -13.83 -7.07 18.42
C TYR A 260 -12.94 -8.22 18.89
N ASP A 261 -13.51 -9.42 19.11
CA ASP A 261 -12.75 -10.60 19.54
C ASP A 261 -11.75 -11.07 18.46
N ILE A 262 -12.10 -10.99 17.17
CA ILE A 262 -11.20 -11.30 16.05
C ILE A 262 -10.01 -10.34 16.03
N LEU A 263 -10.25 -9.03 16.14
CA LEU A 263 -9.21 -8.02 16.12
C LEU A 263 -8.27 -8.14 17.32
N VAL A 264 -8.82 -8.30 18.54
CA VAL A 264 -8.02 -8.49 19.76
C VAL A 264 -7.13 -9.72 19.64
N ARG A 265 -7.68 -10.86 19.21
CA ARG A 265 -6.90 -12.11 19.08
C ARG A 265 -5.72 -11.97 18.12
N ASN A 266 -5.96 -11.38 16.95
CA ASN A 266 -4.92 -11.25 15.93
C ASN A 266 -3.86 -10.23 16.33
N PHE A 267 -4.27 -9.08 16.86
CA PHE A 267 -3.35 -8.10 17.40
C PHE A 267 -2.48 -8.67 18.54
N ASP A 268 -3.09 -9.36 19.51
CA ASP A 268 -2.37 -9.96 20.64
C ASP A 268 -1.36 -10.99 20.17
N TYR A 269 -1.71 -11.77 19.14
CA TYR A 269 -0.78 -12.72 18.56
C TYR A 269 0.46 -12.03 17.97
N HIS A 270 0.30 -10.94 17.21
CA HIS A 270 1.45 -10.16 16.72
C HIS A 270 2.24 -9.56 17.88
N TYR A 271 1.56 -8.94 18.84
CA TYR A 271 2.15 -8.25 19.99
C TYR A 271 2.97 -9.18 20.89
N ASP A 272 2.49 -10.42 21.09
CA ASP A 272 3.08 -11.40 21.98
C ASP A 272 4.13 -12.31 21.31
N THR A 273 4.14 -12.41 19.97
CA THR A 273 5.11 -13.22 19.22
C THR A 273 6.34 -12.43 18.77
N ASN A 274 6.39 -11.89 17.56
CA ASN A 274 7.57 -11.21 17.03
C ASN A 274 7.36 -9.71 16.77
N ARG A 275 6.16 -9.17 17.05
CA ARG A 275 5.76 -7.77 16.79
C ARG A 275 5.83 -7.34 15.33
N ALA A 276 5.72 -8.29 14.39
CA ALA A 276 5.47 -7.95 13.00
C ALA A 276 4.23 -7.04 12.89
N PRO A 277 4.20 -6.08 11.95
CA PRO A 277 3.06 -5.16 11.80
C PRO A 277 1.74 -5.92 11.67
N PHE A 278 0.71 -5.48 12.40
CA PHE A 278 -0.63 -6.05 12.33
C PHE A 278 -1.46 -5.25 11.32
N GLY A 279 -1.94 -5.92 10.28
CA GLY A 279 -2.73 -5.33 9.21
C GLY A 279 -4.23 -5.36 9.49
N MET A 280 -4.90 -4.23 9.32
CA MET A 280 -6.35 -4.08 9.27
C MET A 280 -6.69 -3.51 7.90
N HIS A 281 -6.98 -4.38 6.95
CA HIS A 281 -7.22 -4.04 5.55
C HIS A 281 -8.70 -4.28 5.24
N ALA A 282 -9.41 -3.26 4.79
CA ALA A 282 -10.85 -3.36 4.55
C ALA A 282 -11.31 -2.44 3.42
N HIS A 283 -12.41 -2.80 2.78
CA HIS A 283 -13.22 -1.85 2.01
C HIS A 283 -14.14 -1.07 2.95
N SER A 284 -14.56 0.15 2.59
CA SER A 284 -15.50 0.93 3.42
C SER A 284 -16.82 0.20 3.66
N ALA A 285 -17.23 -0.64 2.70
CA ALA A 285 -18.41 -1.49 2.80
C ALA A 285 -18.40 -2.39 4.05
N TRP A 286 -17.22 -2.75 4.58
CA TRP A 286 -17.09 -3.52 5.81
C TRP A 286 -17.87 -2.89 6.96
N PHE A 287 -17.89 -1.57 7.10
CA PHE A 287 -18.63 -0.91 8.19
C PHE A 287 -20.15 -1.11 8.13
N SER A 288 -20.67 -1.48 6.96
CA SER A 288 -22.10 -1.67 6.71
C SER A 288 -22.48 -3.13 6.43
N GLN A 289 -21.51 -4.06 6.38
CA GLN A 289 -21.77 -5.48 6.15
C GLN A 289 -22.63 -6.12 7.26
N ALA A 290 -22.36 -5.77 8.52
CA ALA A 290 -23.17 -6.16 9.66
C ALA A 290 -23.11 -5.08 10.76
N THR A 291 -23.96 -5.24 11.78
CA THR A 291 -24.11 -4.22 12.81
C THR A 291 -22.89 -4.15 13.74
N GLY A 292 -22.49 -2.92 14.09
CA GLY A 292 -21.52 -2.65 15.15
C GLY A 292 -20.04 -2.77 14.75
N HIS A 293 -19.70 -2.84 13.46
CA HIS A 293 -18.30 -2.93 13.01
C HIS A 293 -17.47 -1.69 13.37
N MET A 294 -18.03 -0.48 13.19
CA MET A 294 -17.39 0.77 13.59
C MET A 294 -17.09 0.79 15.10
N ASP A 295 -18.08 0.44 15.92
CA ASP A 295 -17.90 0.36 17.38
C ASP A 295 -16.86 -0.69 17.77
N ALA A 296 -16.85 -1.84 17.10
CA ALA A 296 -15.87 -2.90 17.31
C ALA A 296 -14.45 -2.41 17.03
N MET A 297 -14.24 -1.73 15.89
CA MET A 297 -12.96 -1.15 15.51
C MET A 297 -12.51 -0.11 16.54
N LYS A 298 -13.36 0.84 16.92
CA LYS A 298 -13.03 1.88 17.90
C LYS A 298 -12.69 1.29 19.26
N LYS A 299 -13.48 0.32 19.73
CA LYS A 299 -13.23 -0.39 20.99
C LYS A 299 -11.91 -1.16 20.95
N PHE A 300 -11.62 -1.84 19.84
CA PHE A 300 -10.35 -2.53 19.63
C PHE A 300 -9.17 -1.56 19.63
N LEU A 301 -9.24 -0.45 18.88
CA LEU A 301 -8.14 0.51 18.80
C LEU A 301 -7.87 1.21 20.14
N HIS A 302 -8.91 1.46 20.95
CA HIS A 302 -8.75 1.90 22.33
C HIS A 302 -8.03 0.85 23.19
N TYR A 303 -8.42 -0.42 23.08
CA TYR A 303 -7.74 -1.52 23.77
C TYR A 303 -6.27 -1.62 23.36
N ALA A 304 -5.99 -1.67 22.06
CA ALA A 304 -4.63 -1.82 21.54
C ALA A 304 -3.75 -0.63 21.93
N SER A 305 -4.26 0.60 21.80
CA SER A 305 -3.52 1.82 22.18
C SER A 305 -3.22 1.94 23.67
N SER A 306 -3.91 1.16 24.52
CA SER A 306 -3.60 1.09 25.96
C SER A 306 -2.37 0.24 26.27
N LYS A 307 -1.90 -0.59 25.32
CA LYS A 307 -0.68 -1.40 25.49
C LYS A 307 0.59 -0.60 25.19
N ASP A 308 1.69 -0.98 25.82
CA ASP A 308 2.97 -0.27 25.71
C ASP A 308 3.59 -0.40 24.30
N GLY A 309 4.02 0.73 23.77
CA GLY A 309 4.73 0.80 22.48
C GLY A 309 3.88 0.46 21.26
N VAL A 310 2.55 0.68 21.31
CA VAL A 310 1.66 0.50 20.15
C VAL A 310 1.56 1.78 19.32
N TRP A 311 1.62 1.63 18.00
CA TRP A 311 1.57 2.73 17.03
C TRP A 311 0.61 2.42 15.90
N ILE A 312 -0.16 3.42 15.47
CA ILE A 312 -1.07 3.37 14.31
C ILE A 312 -0.46 4.26 13.24
N LEU A 313 0.06 3.65 12.18
CA LEU A 313 0.95 4.29 11.22
C LEU A 313 0.54 3.97 9.78
N THR A 314 0.96 4.84 8.85
CA THR A 314 0.85 4.55 7.42
C THR A 314 1.87 3.49 6.99
N VAL A 315 1.65 2.87 5.83
CA VAL A 315 2.56 1.84 5.32
C VAL A 315 3.94 2.42 5.02
N SER A 316 4.03 3.61 4.43
CA SER A 316 5.31 4.31 4.24
C SER A 316 6.06 4.52 5.56
N GLN A 317 5.38 4.88 6.64
CA GLN A 317 6.01 5.03 7.96
C GLN A 317 6.54 3.69 8.51
N VAL A 318 5.86 2.58 8.23
CA VAL A 318 6.36 1.24 8.54
C VAL A 318 7.65 0.97 7.76
N ILE A 319 7.68 1.21 6.45
CA ILE A 319 8.88 1.02 5.62
C ILE A 319 10.05 1.89 6.11
N GLN A 320 9.81 3.13 6.51
CA GLN A 320 10.87 3.99 7.08
C GLN A 320 11.47 3.38 8.36
N TRP A 321 10.64 2.79 9.22
CA TRP A 321 11.12 2.09 10.41
C TRP A 321 11.85 0.78 10.06
N MET A 322 11.36 0.02 9.08
CA MET A 322 12.06 -1.17 8.59
C MET A 322 13.48 -0.85 8.08
N LYS A 323 13.65 0.31 7.43
CA LYS A 323 14.93 0.83 6.96
C LYS A 323 15.83 1.30 8.11
N ALA A 324 15.26 1.92 9.15
CA ALA A 324 16.02 2.46 10.29
C ALA A 324 15.34 2.16 11.64
N PRO A 325 15.42 0.91 12.13
CA PRO A 325 14.64 0.44 13.28
C PRO A 325 14.94 1.24 14.55
N LYS A 326 13.87 1.54 15.30
CA LYS A 326 13.90 2.22 16.59
C LYS A 326 13.20 1.38 17.65
N ASN A 327 13.79 1.30 18.84
CA ASN A 327 13.10 0.73 19.99
C ASN A 327 11.94 1.64 20.44
N ILE A 328 11.10 1.16 21.37
CA ILE A 328 9.93 1.88 21.89
C ILE A 328 10.25 3.30 22.41
N GLN A 329 11.41 3.51 23.02
CA GLN A 329 11.78 4.82 23.56
C GLN A 329 12.22 5.78 22.45
N ASP A 330 13.08 5.32 21.55
CA ASP A 330 13.61 6.14 20.44
C ASP A 330 12.56 6.43 19.37
N ALA A 331 11.58 5.53 19.21
CA ALA A 331 10.44 5.70 18.30
C ALA A 331 9.65 6.98 18.56
N LYS A 332 9.55 7.43 19.82
CA LYS A 332 8.85 8.68 20.20
C LYS A 332 9.45 9.93 19.57
N LYS A 333 10.74 9.86 19.19
CA LYS A 333 11.50 10.96 18.57
C LYS A 333 11.87 10.65 17.12
N PHE A 334 11.35 9.57 16.54
CA PHE A 334 11.68 9.17 15.19
C PHE A 334 11.00 10.11 14.20
N ALA A 335 11.79 10.91 13.48
CA ALA A 335 11.28 11.97 12.62
C ALA A 335 10.22 11.50 11.58
N PRO A 336 10.38 10.32 10.92
CA PRO A 336 9.34 9.80 10.02
C PRO A 336 7.99 9.49 10.68
N TRP A 337 7.95 9.31 12.00
CA TRP A 337 6.72 9.11 12.79
C TRP A 337 6.25 10.39 13.48
N GLY A 338 6.94 11.51 13.25
CA GLY A 338 6.52 12.83 13.71
C GLY A 338 5.21 13.27 13.06
N CYS A 339 4.60 14.31 13.62
CA CYS A 339 3.31 14.79 13.16
C CYS A 339 3.50 15.43 11.78
N PRO A 340 2.90 14.88 10.70
CA PRO A 340 3.13 15.41 9.37
C PRO A 340 2.53 16.81 9.28
N THR A 341 3.36 17.81 8.92
CA THR A 341 2.84 19.12 8.52
C THR A 341 2.50 19.04 7.05
N ARG A 342 1.22 19.08 6.72
CA ARG A 342 0.75 19.07 5.32
C ARG A 342 -0.09 20.29 5.02
N PRO A 343 -0.04 20.82 3.78
CA PRO A 343 -0.91 21.91 3.37
C PRO A 343 -2.38 21.56 3.56
N ALA A 344 -3.20 22.55 3.90
CA ALA A 344 -4.65 22.43 3.77
C ALA A 344 -5.03 22.20 2.29
N PRO A 345 -6.24 21.68 2.00
CA PRO A 345 -6.71 21.56 0.63
C PRO A 345 -6.61 22.87 -0.15
N ARG A 346 -6.26 22.78 -1.43
CA ARG A 346 -6.02 23.92 -2.34
C ARG A 346 -7.24 24.81 -2.55
N CYS A 347 -8.44 24.30 -2.30
CA CYS A 347 -9.70 25.03 -2.43
C CYS A 347 -10.63 24.77 -1.24
N SER A 348 -11.63 25.63 -1.05
CA SER A 348 -12.70 25.44 -0.05
C SER A 348 -14.00 24.90 -0.65
N GLN A 349 -14.14 24.99 -1.98
CA GLN A 349 -15.26 24.46 -2.75
C GLN A 349 -14.66 23.82 -4.01
N PRO A 350 -14.90 22.52 -4.24
CA PRO A 350 -14.37 21.84 -5.41
C PRO A 350 -15.19 22.17 -6.67
N ASN A 351 -14.53 22.08 -7.82
CA ASN A 351 -15.21 21.96 -9.10
C ASN A 351 -15.96 20.62 -9.16
N ASP A 352 -17.08 20.59 -9.88
CA ASP A 352 -17.89 19.39 -10.11
C ASP A 352 -17.87 19.05 -11.60
N CYS A 353 -16.90 18.24 -12.00
CA CYS A 353 -16.63 17.93 -13.39
C CYS A 353 -17.50 16.76 -13.84
N HIS A 354 -18.37 16.98 -14.83
CA HIS A 354 -19.28 15.97 -15.36
C HIS A 354 -18.81 15.50 -16.73
N TYR A 355 -18.70 14.18 -16.89
CA TYR A 355 -18.28 13.52 -18.11
C TYR A 355 -19.33 12.52 -18.55
N THR A 356 -19.57 12.43 -19.86
CA THR A 356 -20.48 11.45 -20.46
C THR A 356 -19.75 10.32 -21.19
N GLU A 357 -18.44 10.48 -21.38
CA GLU A 357 -17.54 9.53 -22.05
C GLU A 357 -16.35 9.26 -21.11
N PRO A 358 -15.96 7.99 -20.86
CA PRO A 358 -16.50 6.77 -21.45
C PRO A 358 -17.88 6.35 -20.91
N GLN A 359 -18.32 6.98 -19.83
CA GLN A 359 -19.64 6.80 -19.22
C GLN A 359 -19.96 8.01 -18.35
N ASP A 360 -21.12 7.98 -17.67
CA ASP A 360 -21.53 9.02 -16.73
C ASP A 360 -20.63 9.01 -15.48
N PHE A 361 -19.73 9.99 -15.39
CA PHE A 361 -18.82 10.18 -14.27
C PHE A 361 -18.89 11.60 -13.73
N TYR A 362 -18.79 11.70 -12.40
CA TYR A 362 -18.60 12.96 -11.69
C TYR A 362 -17.26 12.92 -10.98
N MET A 363 -16.41 13.90 -11.25
CA MET A 363 -15.11 14.05 -10.60
C MET A 363 -15.07 15.40 -9.87
N LYS A 364 -14.91 15.34 -8.55
CA LYS A 364 -14.79 16.54 -7.71
C LYS A 364 -13.32 16.82 -7.39
N THR A 365 -12.82 18.00 -7.74
CA THR A 365 -11.40 18.37 -7.55
C THR A 365 -11.23 19.88 -7.35
N CYS A 366 -10.11 20.28 -6.72
CA CYS A 366 -9.70 21.68 -6.67
C CYS A 366 -9.01 22.16 -7.97
N THR A 367 -8.69 21.25 -8.88
CA THR A 367 -8.11 21.57 -10.19
C THR A 367 -9.22 21.96 -11.18
N GLU A 368 -8.89 22.76 -12.19
CA GLU A 368 -9.82 23.01 -13.31
C GLU A 368 -10.24 21.68 -13.94
N CYS A 369 -11.51 21.58 -14.38
CA CYS A 369 -12.02 20.36 -14.98
C CYS A 369 -11.28 20.08 -16.30
N PRO A 370 -10.58 18.94 -16.44
CA PRO A 370 -9.99 18.56 -17.71
C PRO A 370 -11.09 18.33 -18.77
N PRO A 371 -10.79 18.50 -20.07
CA PRO A 371 -11.76 18.30 -21.14
C PRO A 371 -12.25 16.85 -21.27
N HIS A 372 -11.45 15.87 -20.82
CA HIS A 372 -11.79 14.45 -20.85
C HIS A 372 -11.71 13.84 -19.45
N PHE A 373 -12.46 12.77 -19.21
CA PHE A 373 -12.32 12.00 -17.98
C PHE A 373 -10.95 11.29 -18.02
N PRO A 374 -10.08 11.49 -17.01
CA PRO A 374 -8.76 10.88 -17.01
C PRO A 374 -8.81 9.35 -17.17
N SER A 375 -7.82 8.79 -17.85
CA SER A 375 -7.77 7.37 -18.19
C SER A 375 -6.33 6.83 -18.06
N PRO A 376 -6.11 5.49 -18.11
CA PRO A 376 -4.76 4.93 -18.03
C PRO A 376 -3.76 5.50 -19.04
N THR A 377 -4.22 5.88 -20.24
CA THR A 377 -3.39 6.42 -21.32
C THR A 377 -3.44 7.93 -21.47
N ASP A 378 -4.37 8.59 -20.77
CA ASP A 378 -4.57 10.04 -20.74
C ASP A 378 -4.89 10.47 -19.29
N PRO A 379 -3.91 10.42 -18.37
CA PRO A 379 -4.15 10.62 -16.95
C PRO A 379 -4.31 12.10 -16.55
N ASP A 380 -4.02 13.04 -17.44
CA ASP A 380 -4.31 14.45 -17.23
C ASP A 380 -5.59 14.92 -17.93
N GLY A 381 -6.16 14.08 -18.81
CA GLY A 381 -7.46 14.27 -19.44
C GLY A 381 -7.43 15.34 -20.54
N ASN A 382 -6.31 15.50 -21.27
CA ASN A 382 -6.05 16.61 -22.20
C ASN A 382 -5.73 16.21 -23.64
#